data_AF-A0A938ZHG2-F1
#
_entry.id   AF-A0A938ZHG2-F1
#
_cell.length_a   1.000
_cell.length_b   1.000
_cell.length_c   1.000
_cell.angle_alpha   90.00
_cell.angle_beta   90.00
_cell.angle_gamma   90.00
#
_symmetry.space_group_name_H-M   'P 1'
#
loop_
_entity.id
_entity.type
_entity.pdbx_description
1 polymer ?
#
loop_
_entity_poly.entity_id
_entity_poly.type
_entity_poly.pdbx_seq_one_letter_code
_entity_poly.pdbx_strand_id
1 'polypeptide(L)'
;MKIGTVSVSYSRKFNLGNYESIELGCSLWAQVEDEEDADGVVQFLYYQAKAAVKEAAMPVIKANEFQITKAKSQKKVTTDDAIVEDL
;
A
#
# COMPACT_ATOMS: atom_id res chain seq x y z
N MET A 1 11.63 -20.71 21.58
CA MET A 1 10.27 -20.84 21.00
C MET A 1 10.45 -21.29 19.56
N LYS A 2 9.77 -22.36 19.12
CA LYS A 2 9.85 -22.84 17.72
C LYS A 2 8.72 -22.18 16.92
N ILE A 3 9.06 -21.57 15.79
CA ILE A 3 8.09 -20.99 14.84
C ILE A 3 7.93 -22.00 13.72
N GLY A 4 6.75 -22.60 13.56
CA GLY A 4 6.50 -23.57 12.49
C GLY A 4 5.83 -22.96 11.25
N THR A 5 5.21 -21.79 11.40
CA THR A 5 4.52 -21.10 10.31
C THR A 5 4.51 -19.62 10.58
N VAL A 6 4.78 -18.85 9.55
CA VAL A 6 4.61 -17.39 9.55
C VAL A 6 3.56 -17.02 8.51
N SER A 7 2.79 -15.98 8.82
CA SER A 7 1.79 -15.41 7.92
C SER A 7 1.88 -13.90 7.97
N VAL A 8 1.86 -13.26 6.81
CA VAL A 8 1.90 -11.82 6.66
C VAL A 8 0.71 -11.38 5.82
N SER A 9 -0.12 -10.51 6.39
CA SER A 9 -1.20 -9.81 5.69
C SER A 9 -0.78 -8.37 5.43
N TYR A 10 -0.92 -7.93 4.19
CA TYR A 10 -0.65 -6.55 3.79
C TYR A 10 -1.84 -6.02 3.00
N SER A 11 -2.39 -4.89 3.44
CA SER A 11 -3.41 -4.13 2.70
C SER A 11 -2.98 -2.67 2.53
N ARG A 12 -3.44 -2.06 1.44
CA ARG A 12 -3.22 -0.65 1.16
C ARG A 12 -4.42 -0.05 0.46
N LYS A 13 -4.84 1.11 0.95
CA LYS A 13 -5.81 1.98 0.30
C LYS A 13 -5.12 2.90 -0.72
N PHE A 14 -5.66 2.96 -1.92
CA PHE A 14 -5.22 3.83 -3.02
C PHE A 14 -6.33 4.84 -3.34
N ASN A 15 -5.99 6.12 -3.30
CA ASN A 15 -6.90 7.18 -3.72
C ASN A 15 -6.91 7.28 -5.25
N LEU A 16 -8.10 7.29 -5.84
CA LEU A 16 -8.30 7.33 -7.30
C LEU A 16 -8.71 8.72 -7.81
N GLY A 17 -8.74 9.72 -6.93
CA GLY A 17 -9.36 11.02 -7.20
C GLY A 17 -10.88 10.95 -7.13
N ASN A 18 -11.54 12.09 -7.35
CA ASN A 18 -13.01 12.19 -7.43
C ASN A 18 -13.78 11.50 -6.27
N TYR A 19 -13.26 11.59 -5.04
CA TYR A 19 -13.82 10.92 -3.85
C TYR A 19 -13.85 9.38 -3.91
N GLU A 20 -13.15 8.79 -4.87
CA GLU A 20 -13.03 7.34 -5.03
C GLU A 20 -11.71 6.82 -4.47
N SER A 21 -11.77 5.59 -3.97
CA SER A 21 -10.61 4.87 -3.49
C SER A 21 -10.84 3.38 -3.63
N ILE A 22 -9.76 2.63 -3.80
CA ILE A 22 -9.78 1.17 -3.75
C ILE A 22 -8.88 0.69 -2.62
N GLU A 23 -9.29 -0.34 -1.91
CA GLU A 23 -8.46 -1.05 -0.95
C GLU A 23 -8.13 -2.42 -1.52
N LEU A 24 -6.83 -2.73 -1.57
CA LEU A 24 -6.32 -4.02 -2.02
C LEU A 24 -5.43 -4.61 -0.95
N GLY A 25 -5.52 -5.92 -0.78
CA GLY A 25 -4.68 -6.64 0.16
C GLY A 25 -4.47 -8.09 -0.25
N CYS A 26 -3.40 -8.68 0.28
CA CYS A 26 -3.15 -10.11 0.17
C CYS A 26 -2.57 -10.63 1.49
N SER A 27 -2.64 -11.95 1.66
CA SER A 27 -1.98 -12.66 2.75
C SER A 27 -1.11 -13.75 2.17
N LEU A 28 0.13 -13.83 2.62
CA LEU A 28 1.09 -14.87 2.26
C LEU A 28 1.50 -15.61 3.52
N TRP A 29 1.77 -16.91 3.38
CA TRP A 29 2.24 -17.75 4.47
C TRP A 29 3.38 -18.63 4.01
N ALA A 30 4.21 -19.04 4.96
CA ALA A 30 5.28 -20.00 4.75
C ALA A 30 5.45 -20.86 6.01
N GLN A 31 5.85 -22.10 5.81
CA GLN A 31 6.38 -22.93 6.89
C GLN A 31 7.83 -22.50 7.15
N VAL A 32 8.25 -22.61 8.41
CA VAL A 32 9.62 -22.28 8.84
C VAL A 32 10.20 -23.52 9.48
N GLU A 33 11.33 -23.99 8.95
CA GLU A 33 12.06 -25.15 9.46
C GLU A 33 12.97 -24.76 10.64
N ASP A 34 13.45 -25.75 11.39
CA ASP A 34 14.16 -25.56 12.67
C ASP A 34 15.45 -24.72 12.59
N GLU A 35 16.06 -24.60 11.41
CA GLU A 35 17.29 -23.87 11.16
C GLU A 35 17.08 -22.59 10.33
N GLU A 36 15.83 -22.27 9.97
CA GLU A 36 15.52 -21.10 9.18
C GLU A 36 15.32 -19.84 10.05
N ASP A 37 15.77 -18.71 9.52
CA ASP A 37 15.57 -17.40 10.12
C ASP A 37 14.13 -16.93 9.92
N ALA A 38 13.29 -17.15 10.93
CA ALA A 38 11.89 -16.74 10.91
C ALA A 38 11.69 -15.25 10.65
N ASP A 39 12.57 -14.38 11.15
CA ASP A 39 12.46 -12.93 10.95
C ASP A 39 12.77 -12.57 9.48
N GLY A 40 13.78 -13.22 8.91
CA GLY A 40 14.08 -13.17 7.48
C GLY A 40 12.92 -13.63 6.61
N VAL A 41 12.23 -14.73 6.98
CA VAL A 41 11.04 -15.21 6.26
C VAL A 41 9.89 -14.20 6.35
N VAL A 42 9.63 -13.63 7.53
CA VAL A 42 8.61 -12.58 7.70
C VAL A 42 8.91 -11.37 6.82
N GLN A 43 10.15 -10.90 6.81
CA GLN A 43 10.56 -9.76 5.99
C GLN A 43 10.42 -10.05 4.50
N PHE A 44 10.81 -11.26 4.07
CA PHE A 44 10.62 -11.73 2.70
C PHE A 44 9.14 -11.72 2.29
N LEU A 45 8.26 -12.35 3.10
CA LEU A 45 6.82 -12.39 2.84
C LEU A 45 6.21 -10.99 2.79
N TYR A 46 6.65 -10.07 3.65
CA TYR A 46 6.19 -8.68 3.61
C TYR A 46 6.52 -7.99 2.29
N TYR A 47 7.76 -8.11 1.79
CA TYR A 47 8.13 -7.48 0.51
C TYR A 47 7.37 -8.09 -0.66
N GLN A 48 7.16 -9.40 -0.66
CA GLN A 48 6.36 -10.08 -1.67
C GLN A 48 4.89 -9.62 -1.64
N ALA A 49 4.28 -9.56 -0.47
CA ALA A 49 2.89 -9.11 -0.31
C ALA A 49 2.73 -7.65 -0.74
N LYS A 50 3.68 -6.79 -0.36
CA LYS A 50 3.71 -5.38 -0.75
C LYS A 50 3.87 -5.19 -2.27
N ALA A 51 4.74 -5.96 -2.90
CA ALA A 51 4.94 -5.93 -4.35
C ALA A 51 3.67 -6.39 -5.08
N ALA A 52 3.07 -7.50 -4.66
CA ALA A 52 1.84 -8.03 -5.24
C ALA A 52 0.67 -7.03 -5.15
N VAL A 53 0.46 -6.40 -3.99
CA VAL A 53 -0.59 -5.38 -3.84
C VAL A 53 -0.32 -4.15 -4.72
N LYS A 54 0.93 -3.74 -4.87
CA LYS A 54 1.30 -2.63 -5.76
C LYS A 54 1.05 -2.98 -7.23
N GLU A 55 1.43 -4.18 -7.65
CA GLU A 55 1.24 -4.65 -9.03
C GLU A 55 -0.24 -4.78 -9.36
N ALA A 56 -1.03 -5.39 -8.47
CA ALA A 56 -2.48 -5.50 -8.63
C ALA A 56 -3.18 -4.13 -8.70
N ALA A 57 -2.66 -3.12 -8.00
CA ALA A 57 -3.21 -1.77 -8.03
C ALA A 57 -2.89 -1.00 -9.31
N MET A 58 -1.78 -1.32 -10.01
CA MET A 58 -1.27 -0.50 -11.12
C MET A 58 -2.27 -0.26 -12.25
N PRO A 59 -3.04 -1.24 -12.74
CA PRO A 59 -4.01 -1.01 -13.81
C PRO A 59 -5.06 0.03 -13.43
N VAL A 60 -5.58 -0.05 -12.20
CA VAL A 60 -6.61 0.86 -11.69
C VAL A 60 -6.03 2.26 -11.46
N ILE A 61 -4.81 2.36 -10.94
CA ILE A 61 -4.12 3.65 -10.76
C ILE A 61 -3.90 4.33 -12.12
N LYS A 62 -3.39 3.60 -13.11
CA LYS A 62 -3.14 4.13 -14.46
C LYS A 62 -4.42 4.57 -15.15
N ALA A 63 -5.50 3.80 -15.02
CA ALA A 63 -6.81 4.18 -15.57
C ALA A 63 -7.36 5.48 -14.97
N ASN A 64 -6.94 5.85 -13.77
CA ASN A 64 -7.42 7.02 -13.03
C ASN A 64 -6.39 8.16 -12.89
N GLU A 65 -5.27 8.11 -13.62
CA GLU A 65 -4.14 9.03 -13.45
C GLU A 65 -4.54 10.52 -13.57
N PHE A 66 -5.43 10.84 -14.50
CA PHE A 66 -5.95 12.19 -14.68
C PHE A 66 -6.71 12.69 -13.44
N GLN A 67 -7.62 11.86 -12.90
CA GLN A 67 -8.42 12.21 -11.72
C GLN A 67 -7.54 12.34 -10.47
N ILE A 68 -6.57 11.44 -10.33
CA ILE A 68 -5.57 11.49 -9.25
C ILE A 68 -4.77 12.79 -9.32
N THR A 69 -4.31 13.19 -10.52
CA THR A 69 -3.53 14.41 -10.71
C THR A 69 -4.36 15.66 -10.41
N LYS A 70 -5.60 15.72 -10.93
CA LYS A 70 -6.54 16.80 -10.64
C LYS A 70 -6.79 16.97 -9.14
N ALA A 71 -7.06 15.87 -8.44
CA ALA A 71 -7.30 15.87 -6.99
C ALA A 71 -6.06 16.35 -6.20
N LYS A 72 -4.85 15.97 -6.62
CA LYS A 72 -3.60 16.46 -6.00
C LYS A 72 -3.41 17.96 -6.18
N SER A 73 -3.66 18.48 -7.39
CA SER A 73 -3.54 19.91 -7.67
C SER A 73 -4.56 20.73 -6.88
N GLN A 74 -5.82 20.29 -6.80
CA GLN A 74 -6.84 20.95 -5.99
C GLN A 74 -6.45 20.99 -4.52
N LYS A 75 -5.98 19.86 -3.96
CA LYS A 75 -5.53 19.79 -2.58
C LYS A 75 -4.36 20.74 -2.31
N LYS A 76 -3.42 20.90 -3.25
CA LYS A 76 -2.31 21.83 -3.13
C LYS A 76 -2.79 23.29 -3.05
N VAL A 77 -3.68 23.71 -3.96
CA VAL A 77 -4.24 25.07 -3.94
C VAL A 77 -4.94 25.37 -2.62
N THR A 78 -5.79 24.48 -2.12
CA THR A 78 -6.47 24.68 -0.82
C THR A 78 -5.51 24.74 0.36
N THR A 79 -4.38 24.02 0.29
CA THR A 79 -3.39 24.02 1.37
C THR A 79 -2.56 25.31 1.35
N ASP A 80 -2.18 25.77 0.15
CA ASP A 80 -1.44 27.03 -0.01
C ASP A 80 -2.32 28.22 0.41
N ASP A 81 -3.61 28.26 0.01
CA ASP A 81 -4.56 29.33 0.40
C ASP A 81 -4.82 29.38 1.92
N ALA A 82 -4.90 28.22 2.59
CA ALA A 82 -5.10 28.16 4.04
C ALA A 82 -3.88 28.64 4.84
N ILE A 83 -2.68 28.66 4.26
CA ILE A 83 -1.46 29.16 4.91
C ILE A 83 -1.34 30.68 4.79
N VAL A 84 -1.96 31.29 3.76
CA VAL A 84 -1.90 32.75 3.54
C VAL A 84 -2.97 33.52 4.32
N GLU A 85 -4.06 32.87 4.78
CA GLU A 85 -5.11 33.53 5.57
C GLU A 85 -4.79 33.65 7.09
N ASP A 86 -3.73 33.01 7.59
CA ASP A 86 -3.33 32.99 9.01
C ASP A 86 -2.07 33.86 9.32
N LEU A 87 -1.69 34.79 8.42
CA LEU A 87 -0.59 35.76 8.57
C LEU A 87 -1.10 37.21 8.51
#